data_AF-A0A352WX96-F1
#
_entry.id   AF-A0A352WX96-F1
#
_cell.length_a   1.000
_cell.length_b   1.000
_cell.length_c   1.000
_cell.angle_alpha   90.00
_cell.angle_beta   90.00
_cell.angle_gamma   90.00
#
_symmetry.space_group_name_H-M   'P 1'
#
loop_
_entity.id
_entity.type
_entity.pdbx_description
1 polymer ?
#
loop_
_entity_poly.entity_id
_entity_poly.type
_entity_poly.pdbx_seq_one_letter_code
_entity_poly.pdbx_strand_id
1 'polypeptide(L)' 'SVRYVTGKPIKFVGMGEKLDTLEPFHPDRMASRILGMGDMLSLIEK' A
#
# COMPACT_ATOMS: atom_id res chain seq x y z
N SER A 1 8.82 -2.15 8.11
CA SER A 1 8.47 -1.99 6.69
C SER A 1 9.72 -2.05 5.83
N VAL A 2 9.62 -2.36 4.53
CA VAL A 2 10.78 -2.36 3.61
C VAL A 2 11.52 -1.02 3.63
N ARG A 3 10.77 0.10 3.63
CA ARG A 3 11.34 1.45 3.75
C ARG A 3 12.19 1.64 5.01
N TYR A 4 11.77 1.08 6.15
CA TYR A 4 12.52 1.19 7.42
C TYR A 4 13.87 0.45 7.35
N VAL A 5 13.88 -0.75 6.76
CA VAL A 5 15.09 -1.57 6.66
C VAL A 5 16.07 -1.00 5.62
N THR A 6 15.56 -0.54 4.47
CA THR A 6 16.42 -0.11 3.35
C THR A 6 16.72 1.39 3.36
N GLY A 7 15.93 2.20 4.06
CA GLY A 7 16.01 3.66 4.02
C GLY A 7 15.64 4.28 2.66
N LYS A 8 15.14 3.48 1.69
CA LYS A 8 14.81 3.92 0.34
C LYS A 8 13.30 3.92 0.09
N PRO A 9 12.76 4.89 -0.67
CA PRO A 9 11.36 4.90 -1.04
C PRO A 9 11.05 3.86 -2.12
N ILE A 10 9.83 3.33 -2.10
CA ILE A 10 9.27 2.54 -3.20
C ILE A 10 8.66 3.53 -4.20
N LYS A 11 9.08 3.47 -5.47
CA LYS A 11 8.62 4.39 -6.51
C LYS A 11 7.44 3.85 -7.32
N PHE A 12 7.46 2.54 -7.60
CA PHE A 12 6.49 1.87 -8.45
C PHE A 12 6.06 0.55 -7.84
N VAL A 13 4.88 0.08 -8.23
CA VAL A 13 4.31 -1.20 -7.81
C VAL A 13 3.63 -1.86 -9.01
N GLY A 14 3.77 -3.18 -9.13
CA GLY A 14 3.03 -3.96 -10.12
C GLY A 14 1.62 -4.25 -9.61
N MET A 15 0.60 -3.81 -10.34
CA MET A 15 -0.81 -4.10 -10.05
C MET A 15 -1.35 -5.32 -10.82
N GLY A 16 -0.53 -5.95 -11.65
CA GLY A 16 -0.87 -7.16 -12.41
C GLY A 16 0.36 -7.80 -13.05
N GLU A 17 0.12 -8.69 -14.01
CA GLU A 17 1.17 -9.50 -14.65
C GLU A 17 1.64 -8.93 -15.99
N LYS A 18 0.85 -8.05 -16.60
CA LYS A 18 1.18 -7.43 -17.89
C LYS A 18 2.11 -6.24 -17.71
N LEU A 19 2.91 -5.94 -18.73
CA LEU A 19 3.92 -4.87 -18.69
C LEU A 19 3.34 -3.46 -18.49
N ASP A 20 2.08 -3.26 -18.85
CA ASP A 20 1.34 -2.01 -18.68
C ASP A 20 0.78 -1.80 -17.26
N THR A 21 0.92 -2.78 -16.36
CA THR A 21 0.37 -2.73 -15.00
C THR A 21 1.34 -2.18 -13.95
N LEU A 22 2.44 -1.55 -14.38
CA LEU A 22 3.38 -0.89 -13.49
C LEU A 22 2.93 0.55 -13.22
N GLU A 23 2.61 0.86 -11.97
CA GLU A 23 2.05 2.15 -11.58
C GLU A 23 2.88 2.83 -10.49
N PRO A 24 2.83 4.17 -10.36
CA PRO A 24 3.41 4.87 -9.22
C PRO A 24 2.89 4.34 -7.88
N PHE A 25 3.78 4.16 -6.92
CA PHE A 25 3.43 3.63 -5.62
C PHE A 25 2.81 4.70 -4.71
N HIS A 26 1.57 4.45 -4.27
CA HIS A 26 0.84 5.31 -3.34
C HIS A 26 0.58 4.57 -2.00
N PRO A 27 1.38 4.83 -0.95
CA PRO A 27 1.31 4.07 0.30
C PRO A 27 -0.05 4.18 0.99
N ASP A 28 -0.69 5.35 0.98
CA ASP A 28 -1.99 5.56 1.64
C ASP A 28 -3.08 4.68 1.00
N ARG A 29 -3.10 4.61 -0.33
CA ARG A 29 -4.05 3.76 -1.07
C ARG A 29 -3.82 2.27 -0.76
N MET A 30 -2.56 1.85 -0.65
CA MET A 30 -2.22 0.47 -0.31
C MET A 30 -2.62 0.14 1.13
N ALA A 31 -2.37 1.03 2.08
CA ALA A 31 -2.81 0.87 3.47
C ALA A 31 -4.34 0.77 3.56
N SER A 32 -5.07 1.68 2.91
CA SER A 32 -6.54 1.64 2.87
C SER A 32 -7.09 0.36 2.23
N ARG A 33 -6.43 -0.16 1.18
CA ARG A 33 -6.85 -1.42 0.54
C ARG A 33 -6.64 -2.64 1.44
N ILE A 34 -5.58 -2.65 2.25
CA ILE A 34 -5.27 -3.74 3.18
C ILE A 34 -6.25 -3.73 4.37
N LEU A 35 -6.55 -2.55 4.90
CA LEU A 35 -7.40 -2.39 6.09
C LEU A 35 -8.91 -2.44 5.75
N GLY A 36 -9.31 -2.10 4.52
CA GLY A 36 -10.73 -2.02 4.16
C GLY A 36 -11.52 -1.04 5.05
N MET A 37 -12.84 -0.95 4.84
CA MET A 37 -13.71 -0.11 5.69
C MET A 37 -13.98 -0.77 7.07
N GLY A 38 -13.99 -2.10 7.13
CA GLY A 38 -14.27 -2.86 8.35
C GLY A 38 -13.17 -2.76 9.41
N ASP A 39 -11.90 -2.84 9.01
CA ASP A 39 -10.79 -2.80 9.98
C ASP A 39 -10.45 -1.37 10.43
N MET A 40 -10.86 -0.35 9.65
CA MET A 40 -10.74 1.05 10.05
C MET A 40 -11.72 1.42 11.17
N LEU A 41 -12.97 0.94 11.11
CA LEU A 41 -13.96 1.20 12.15
C LEU A 41 -13.56 0.55 13.47
N SER A 42 -13.06 -0.69 13.44
CA SER A 42 -12.59 -1.38 14.66
C SER A 42 -11.34 -0.74 15.28
N LEU A 43 -10.55 -0.02 14.49
CA LEU A 43 -9.40 0.75 14.98
C LEU A 43 -9.80 2.04 15.72
N ILE A 44 -10.94 2.62 15.35
CA ILE A 44 -11.46 3.88 15.91
C ILE A 44 -12.30 3.61 17.18
N GLU A 45 -12.91 2.44 17.29
CA GLU A 45 -13.73 2.04 18.43
C GLU A 45 -12.94 1.60 19.69
N LYS A 46 -11.60 1.71 19.67
CA LYS A 46 -10.72 1.43 20.82
C LYS A 46 -9.95 2.67 21.24
#